data_AF-A0A182T0S5-F1
#
_entry.id   AF-A0A182T0S5-F1
#
_cell.length_a   1.000
_cell.length_b   1.000
_cell.length_c   1.000
_cell.angle_alpha   90.00
_cell.angle_beta   90.00
_cell.angle_gamma   90.00
#
_symmetry.space_group_name_H-M   'P 1'
#
loop_
_entity.id
_entity.type
_entity.pdbx_description
1 polymer ?
#
loop_
_entity_poly.entity_id
_entity_poly.type
_entity_poly.pdbx_seq_one_letter_code
_entity_poly.pdbx_strand_id
1 'polypeptide(L)'
;LPVEEDHEESEAVLEKLELIDSETDNLDITFVKMGDPRYARKWGVTKLPAIVYFRKRFPSIYRGDMYDEQDVLEWLRKNRFRQPELNIFMYALIALGLGFVIYTAFLLQCFKPAPPAPVPHPKQN
;
A
#
# COMPACT_ATOMS: atom_id res chain seq x y z
N LEU A 1 22.89 -24.20 -16.25
CA LEU A 1 22.96 -23.18 -17.31
C LEU A 1 21.55 -22.65 -17.51
N PRO A 2 21.22 -21.54 -16.82
CA PRO A 2 20.69 -20.36 -17.53
C PRO A 2 20.99 -19.06 -16.75
N VAL A 3 22.25 -18.59 -16.73
CA VAL A 3 22.64 -17.38 -15.94
C VAL A 3 23.05 -16.23 -16.86
N GLU A 4 23.17 -16.48 -18.17
CA GLU A 4 23.72 -15.49 -19.12
C GLU A 4 22.62 -14.53 -19.64
N GLU A 5 21.41 -15.02 -19.94
CA GLU A 5 20.32 -14.17 -20.51
C GLU A 5 19.84 -13.08 -19.54
N ASP A 6 19.77 -13.38 -18.23
CA ASP A 6 19.35 -12.39 -17.21
C ASP A 6 20.31 -11.19 -17.13
N HIS A 7 21.57 -11.36 -17.56
CA HIS A 7 22.59 -10.33 -17.45
C HIS A 7 22.51 -9.31 -18.59
N GLU A 8 22.24 -9.77 -19.81
CA GLU A 8 22.18 -8.91 -21.01
C GLU A 8 20.96 -7.98 -20.97
N GLU A 9 19.79 -8.51 -20.58
CA GLU A 9 18.59 -7.67 -20.39
C GLU A 9 18.77 -6.67 -19.24
N SER A 10 19.43 -7.08 -18.15
CA SER A 10 19.71 -6.17 -17.04
C SER A 10 20.69 -5.06 -17.43
N GLU A 11 21.66 -5.33 -18.29
CA GLU A 11 22.62 -4.32 -18.77
C GLU A 11 21.96 -3.34 -19.72
N ALA A 12 21.13 -3.82 -20.65
CA ALA A 12 20.36 -2.97 -21.55
C ALA A 12 19.43 -2.02 -20.78
N VAL A 13 18.72 -2.50 -19.76
CA VAL A 13 17.87 -1.64 -18.91
C VAL A 13 18.71 -0.62 -18.14
N LEU A 14 19.89 -0.99 -17.64
CA LEU A 14 20.76 -0.04 -16.92
C LEU A 14 21.24 1.09 -17.83
N GLU A 15 21.65 0.79 -19.07
CA GLU A 15 22.04 1.80 -20.06
C GLU A 15 20.90 2.81 -20.30
N LYS A 16 19.65 2.33 -20.36
CA LYS A 16 18.48 3.20 -20.48
C LYS A 16 18.26 4.08 -19.26
N LEU A 17 18.46 3.55 -18.05
CA LEU A 17 18.30 4.33 -16.82
C LEU A 17 19.36 5.41 -16.65
N GLU A 18 20.58 5.20 -17.15
CA GLU A 18 21.64 6.22 -17.14
C GLU A 18 21.26 7.46 -17.97
N LEU A 19 20.41 7.31 -18.99
CA LEU A 19 19.95 8.44 -19.82
C LEU A 19 19.08 9.43 -19.04
N ILE A 20 18.31 8.96 -18.06
CA ILE A 20 17.39 9.78 -17.24
C ILE A 20 17.95 10.11 -15.86
N ASP A 21 19.19 9.72 -15.56
CA ASP A 21 19.83 9.88 -14.24
C ASP A 21 19.77 11.33 -13.75
N SER A 22 20.04 12.27 -14.68
CA SER A 22 20.01 13.71 -14.42
C SER A 22 18.62 14.21 -14.02
N GLU A 23 17.56 13.69 -14.64
CA GLU A 23 16.18 14.02 -14.30
C GLU A 23 15.75 13.38 -12.98
N THR A 24 16.24 12.18 -12.67
CA THR A 24 15.92 11.50 -11.40
C THR A 24 16.61 12.15 -10.20
N ASP A 25 17.81 12.70 -10.38
CA ASP A 25 18.49 13.50 -9.35
C ASP A 25 17.67 14.75 -8.97
N ASN A 26 17.09 15.43 -9.96
CA ASN A 26 16.17 16.55 -9.72
C ASN A 26 14.90 16.13 -8.94
N LEU A 27 14.56 14.83 -8.96
CA LEU A 27 13.46 14.26 -8.20
C LEU A 27 13.87 13.76 -6.82
N ASP A 28 15.15 13.85 -6.45
CA ASP A 28 15.75 13.26 -5.24
C ASP A 28 15.53 11.73 -5.21
N ILE A 29 15.73 11.08 -6.36
CA ILE A 29 15.59 9.64 -6.55
C ILE A 29 16.94 9.08 -6.98
N THR A 30 17.49 8.18 -6.16
CA THR A 30 18.75 7.48 -6.45
C THR A 30 18.48 6.04 -6.87
N PHE A 31 19.07 5.61 -7.98
CA PHE A 31 19.03 4.21 -8.40
C PHE A 31 20.06 3.36 -7.64
N VAL A 32 19.66 2.14 -7.27
CA VAL A 32 20.54 1.16 -6.60
C VAL A 32 20.37 -0.19 -7.29
N LYS A 33 21.47 -0.78 -7.74
CA LYS A 33 21.49 -2.14 -8.29
C LYS A 33 21.41 -3.18 -7.16
N MET A 34 20.57 -4.19 -7.33
CA MET A 34 20.41 -5.29 -6.38
C MET A 34 20.63 -6.63 -7.07
N GLY A 35 21.58 -7.42 -6.56
CA GLY A 35 21.95 -8.73 -7.11
C GLY A 35 21.39 -9.94 -6.35
N ASP A 36 20.49 -9.76 -5.37
CA ASP A 36 19.93 -10.88 -4.59
C ASP A 36 18.47 -11.19 -4.98
N PRO A 37 18.22 -12.21 -5.83
CA PRO A 37 16.88 -12.62 -6.22
C PRO A 37 16.06 -13.23 -5.07
N ARG A 38 16.70 -13.68 -3.97
CA ARG A 38 15.98 -14.15 -2.78
C ARG A 38 15.40 -12.98 -2.01
N TYR A 39 16.14 -11.87 -1.92
CA TYR A 39 15.65 -10.65 -1.31
C TYR A 39 14.55 -10.00 -2.16
N ALA A 40 14.71 -9.96 -3.49
CA ALA A 40 13.69 -9.45 -4.41
C ALA A 40 12.33 -10.15 -4.22
N ARG A 41 12.34 -11.48 -4.04
CA ARG A 41 11.12 -12.27 -3.76
C ARG A 41 10.39 -11.86 -2.48
N LYS A 42 11.10 -11.39 -1.44
CA LYS A 42 10.46 -10.89 -0.21
C LYS A 42 9.60 -9.65 -0.46
N TRP A 43 9.92 -8.88 -1.49
CA TRP A 43 9.19 -7.68 -1.89
C TRP A 43 8.16 -7.93 -3.01
N GLY A 44 7.90 -9.20 -3.36
CA GLY A 44 6.91 -9.57 -4.37
C GLY A 44 7.43 -9.51 -5.82
N VAL A 45 8.76 -9.40 -6.01
CA VAL A 45 9.39 -9.50 -7.33
C VAL A 45 9.59 -10.97 -7.67
N THR A 46 8.87 -11.45 -8.69
CA THR A 46 8.92 -12.85 -9.15
C THR A 46 9.70 -13.05 -10.43
N LYS A 47 9.95 -11.96 -11.17
CA LYS A 47 10.69 -11.93 -12.44
C LYS A 47 11.72 -10.82 -12.38
N LEU A 48 12.89 -11.07 -12.95
CA LEU A 48 13.96 -10.10 -13.16
C LEU A 48 14.17 -9.94 -14.67
N PRO A 49 14.75 -8.82 -15.13
CA PRO A 49 15.02 -7.59 -14.38
C PRO A 49 13.72 -6.91 -13.90
N ALA A 50 13.78 -6.15 -12.80
CA ALA A 50 12.63 -5.43 -12.25
C ALA A 50 13.03 -4.16 -11.51
N ILE A 51 12.20 -3.11 -11.65
CA ILE A 51 12.37 -1.83 -10.97
C ILE A 51 11.38 -1.73 -9.82
N VAL A 52 11.89 -1.39 -8.63
CA VAL A 52 11.08 -1.17 -7.42
C VAL A 52 11.43 0.18 -6.81
N TYR A 53 10.43 1.05 -6.70
CA TYR A 53 10.57 2.36 -6.07
C TYR A 53 10.15 2.29 -4.61
N PHE A 54 11.03 2.71 -3.71
CA PHE A 54 10.75 2.73 -2.26
C PHE A 54 10.52 4.16 -1.78
N ARG A 55 9.32 4.44 -1.27
CA ARG A 55 8.99 5.73 -0.65
C ARG A 55 8.49 5.55 0.77
N LYS A 56 9.23 6.09 1.75
CA LYS A 56 8.88 5.99 3.19
C LYS A 56 8.51 4.55 3.63
N ARG A 57 9.28 3.56 3.15
CA ARG A 57 9.09 2.10 3.39
C ARG A 57 7.99 1.41 2.59
N PHE A 58 7.27 2.12 1.71
CA PHE A 58 6.30 1.49 0.80
C PHE A 58 6.97 1.16 -0.54
N PRO A 59 7.06 -0.12 -0.93
CA PRO A 59 7.53 -0.53 -2.25
C PRO A 59 6.45 -0.34 -3.31
N SER A 60 6.84 0.15 -4.48
CA SER A 60 6.01 0.21 -5.69
C SER A 60 6.77 -0.48 -6.81
N ILE A 61 6.22 -1.56 -7.36
CA ILE A 61 6.86 -2.34 -8.43
C ILE A 61 6.42 -1.76 -9.77
N TYR A 62 7.38 -1.45 -10.64
CA TYR A 62 7.11 -1.04 -11.99
C TYR A 62 6.61 -2.22 -12.85
N ARG A 63 5.61 -1.96 -13.70
CA ARG A 63 4.91 -2.98 -14.50
C ARG A 63 4.86 -2.64 -16.00
N GLY A 64 5.46 -1.51 -16.39
CA GLY A 64 5.54 -1.06 -17.78
C GLY A 64 6.77 -1.63 -18.49
N ASP A 65 7.15 -0.98 -19.59
CA ASP A 65 8.30 -1.33 -20.39
C ASP A 65 9.59 -0.70 -19.84
N MET A 66 10.51 -1.53 -19.35
CA MET A 66 11.78 -1.07 -18.78
C MET A 66 12.80 -0.63 -19.83
N TYR A 67 12.54 -0.90 -21.11
CA TYR A 67 13.38 -0.45 -22.22
C TYR A 67 13.03 0.97 -22.69
N ASP A 68 11.89 1.52 -22.25
CA ASP A 68 11.50 2.91 -22.49
C ASP A 68 11.83 3.76 -21.25
N GLU A 69 12.95 4.47 -21.33
CA GLU A 69 13.42 5.34 -20.25
C GLU A 69 12.40 6.43 -19.86
N GLN A 70 11.58 6.90 -20.81
CA GLN A 70 10.62 7.97 -20.57
C GLN A 70 9.40 7.46 -19.78
N ASP A 71 8.93 6.23 -20.07
CA ASP A 71 7.83 5.63 -19.31
C ASP A 71 8.24 5.36 -17.85
N VAL A 72 9.47 4.90 -17.63
CA VAL A 72 10.03 4.73 -16.28
C VAL A 72 10.08 6.09 -15.55
N LEU A 73 10.58 7.15 -16.22
CA LEU A 73 10.68 8.48 -15.63
C LEU A 73 9.29 9.06 -15.28
N GLU A 74 8.31 8.92 -16.16
CA GLU A 74 6.94 9.37 -15.90
C GLU A 74 6.32 8.61 -14.73
N TRP A 75 6.53 7.30 -14.67
CA TRP A 75 6.09 6.47 -13.55
C TRP A 75 6.73 6.90 -12.22
N LEU A 76 8.03 7.19 -12.20
CA LEU A 76 8.73 7.70 -11.01
C LEU A 76 8.14 9.04 -10.55
N ARG A 77 7.91 9.98 -11.48
CA ARG A 77 7.24 11.26 -11.19
C ARG A 77 5.87 11.04 -10.56
N LYS A 78 5.05 10.16 -11.13
CA LYS A 78 3.71 9.84 -10.59
C LYS A 78 3.77 9.25 -9.18
N ASN A 79 4.72 8.34 -8.92
CA ASN A 79 4.89 7.74 -7.59
C ASN A 79 5.41 8.75 -6.55
N ARG A 80 6.19 9.76 -6.96
CA ARG A 80 6.59 10.88 -6.09
C ARG A 80 5.39 11.71 -5.62
N PHE A 81 4.35 11.88 -6.45
CA PHE A 81 3.17 12.66 -6.08
C PHE A 81 2.08 11.85 -5.37
N ARG A 82 2.09 10.51 -5.50
CA ARG A 82 1.09 9.64 -4.88
C ARG A 82 1.16 9.71 -3.34
N GLN A 83 0.38 10.61 -2.75
CA GLN A 83 0.27 10.86 -1.32
C GLN A 83 -0.27 9.61 -0.59
N PRO A 84 0.01 9.47 0.73
CA PRO A 84 -0.44 8.34 1.54
C PRO A 84 -1.93 8.49 1.91
N GLU A 85 -2.80 8.58 0.92
CA GLU A 85 -4.24 8.67 1.14
C GLU A 85 -4.79 7.41 1.84
N LEU A 86 -4.06 6.30 1.75
CA LEU A 86 -4.44 5.03 2.39
C LEU A 86 -4.59 5.14 3.91
N ASN A 87 -3.81 5.99 4.58
CA ASN A 87 -3.96 6.21 6.02
C ASN A 87 -5.29 6.90 6.33
N ILE A 88 -5.68 7.91 5.55
CA ILE A 88 -6.91 8.66 5.78
C ILE A 88 -8.14 7.78 5.53
N PHE A 89 -8.15 7.00 4.44
CA PHE A 89 -9.25 6.08 4.16
C PHE A 89 -9.38 4.98 5.23
N MET A 90 -8.26 4.44 5.70
CA MET A 90 -8.24 3.46 6.80
C MET A 90 -8.81 4.06 8.09
N TYR A 91 -8.36 5.25 8.50
CA TYR A 91 -8.88 5.91 9.69
C TYR A 91 -10.36 6.29 9.54
N ALA A 92 -10.80 6.70 8.36
CA ALA A 92 -12.21 7.02 8.09
C ALA A 92 -13.11 5.78 8.25
N LEU A 93 -12.69 4.62 7.73
CA LEU A 93 -13.44 3.36 7.89
C LEU A 93 -13.50 2.92 9.36
N ILE A 94 -12.39 3.04 10.09
CA ILE A 94 -12.35 2.75 11.53
C ILE A 94 -13.26 3.71 12.30
N ALA A 95 -13.22 5.01 12.01
CA ALA A 95 -14.04 6.02 12.68
C ALA A 95 -15.54 5.81 12.39
N LEU A 96 -15.90 5.46 11.15
CA LEU A 96 -17.28 5.13 10.78
C LEU A 96 -17.77 3.87 11.51
N GLY A 97 -16.92 2.84 11.60
CA GLY A 97 -17.23 1.62 12.35
C GLY A 97 -17.40 1.88 13.86
N LEU A 98 -16.48 2.62 14.47
CA LEU A 98 -16.59 3.02 15.88
C LEU A 98 -17.83 3.88 16.14
N GLY A 99 -18.12 4.83 15.25
CA GLY A 99 -19.32 5.68 15.33
C GLY A 99 -20.61 4.85 15.29
N PHE A 100 -20.67 3.84 14.42
CA PHE A 100 -21.82 2.94 14.33
C PHE A 100 -22.00 2.09 15.60
N VAL A 101 -20.91 1.56 16.16
CA VAL A 101 -20.95 0.78 17.41
C VAL A 101 -21.37 1.66 18.60
N ILE A 102 -20.87 2.89 18.68
CA ILE A 102 -21.25 3.85 19.74
C ILE A 102 -22.72 4.25 19.60
N TYR A 103 -23.18 4.55 18.38
CA TYR A 103 -24.56 4.91 18.10
C TYR A 103 -25.53 3.77 18.45
N THR A 104 -25.22 2.54 18.05
CA THR A 104 -26.04 1.36 18.37
C THR A 104 -26.05 1.07 19.87
N ALA A 105 -24.92 1.19 20.56
CA ALA A 105 -24.86 1.06 22.02
C ALA A 105 -25.70 2.14 22.73
N PHE A 106 -25.66 3.38 22.25
CA PHE A 106 -26.48 4.47 22.76
C PHE A 106 -27.98 4.18 22.60
N LEU A 107 -28.42 3.73 21.42
CA LEU A 107 -29.82 3.32 21.20
C LEU A 107 -30.22 2.18 22.14
N LEU A 108 -29.38 1.15 22.29
CA LEU A 108 -29.68 0.02 23.17
C LEU A 108 -29.70 0.41 24.67
N GLN A 109 -29.00 1.46 25.08
CA GLN A 109 -28.98 1.91 26.48
C GLN A 109 -30.11 2.88 26.81
N CYS A 110 -30.52 3.75 25.89
CA CYS A 110 -31.63 4.68 26.10
C CYS A 110 -33.01 4.04 25.90
N PHE A 111 -33.13 2.99 25.08
CA PHE A 111 -34.39 2.29 24.82
C PHE A 111 -34.56 0.98 25.63
N LYS A 112 -33.94 0.86 26.82
CA LYS A 112 -34.25 -0.27 27.72
C LYS A 112 -35.66 -0.11 28.28
N PRO A 113 -36.61 -1.05 28.03
CA PRO A 113 -37.96 -0.97 28.58
C PRO A 113 -37.92 -1.08 30.12
N ALA A 114 -38.74 -0.29 30.81
CA ALA A 114 -38.84 -0.31 32.26
C ALA A 114 -39.23 -1.71 32.77
N PRO A 115 -38.68 -2.16 33.92
CA PRO A 115 -39.06 -3.45 34.50
C PRO A 115 -40.58 -3.48 34.75
N PRO A 116 -41.27 -4.59 34.41
CA PRO A 116 -42.71 -4.69 34.62
C PRO A 116 -43.02 -4.55 36.11
N ALA A 117 -44.06 -3.79 36.44
CA ALA A 117 -44.47 -3.54 37.81
C ALA A 117 -44.68 -4.86 38.57
N PRO A 118 -44.31 -4.94 39.87
CA PRO A 118 -44.49 -6.16 40.65
C PRO A 118 -45.99 -6.51 40.70
N VAL A 119 -46.31 -7.70 40.21
CA VAL A 119 -47.68 -8.23 40.17
C VAL A 119 -48.18 -8.38 41.62
N PRO A 120 -49.29 -7.75 42.04
CA PRO A 120 -49.83 -7.97 43.37
C PRO A 120 -50.36 -9.40 43.46
N HIS A 121 -49.70 -10.26 44.23
CA HIS A 121 -50.25 -11.57 44.57
C HIS A 121 -51.45 -11.38 45.52
N PRO A 122 -52.64 -11.92 45.19
CA PRO A 122 -53.78 -11.86 46.10
C PRO A 122 -53.42 -12.60 47.40
N LYS A 123 -53.58 -11.92 48.54
CA LYS A 123 -53.42 -12.55 49.84
C LYS A 123 -54.52 -13.59 50.01
N GLN A 124 -54.16 -14.87 50.06
CA GLN A 124 -55.06 -15.91 50.56
C GLN A 124 -55.37 -15.60 52.03
N ASN A 125 -56.64 -15.29 52.31
CA ASN A 125 -57.30 -15.50 53.60
C ASN A 125 -58.81 -15.59 53.38
#